data_AF-A0A2S5DFE9-F1
#
_entry.id   AF-A0A2S5DFE9-F1
#
_cell.length_a   1.000
_cell.length_b   1.000
_cell.length_c   1.000
_cell.angle_alpha   90.00
_cell.angle_beta   90.00
_cell.angle_gamma   90.00
#
_symmetry.space_group_name_H-M   'P 1'
#
loop_
_entity.id
_entity.type
_entity.pdbx_description
1 polymer ?
#
loop_
_entity_poly.entity_id
_entity_poly.type
_entity_poly.pdbx_seq_one_letter_code
_entity_poly.pdbx_strand_id
1 'polypeptide(L)'
;MTTTFPEVLVLQGVAAGAFDADDADVRNNLGLLGLLDVYSRDGRFRLTVSLEPVDPDAPSMQWNLEAEMEVCADGAVARRSGRQLEYAGTKPGNFLRDLLAKGALGEYLVPGAAQAA
;
A
#
# COMPACT_ATOMS: atom_id res chain seq x y z
N MET A 1 -1.65 17.55 -16.87
CA MET A 1 -1.13 16.23 -16.48
C MET A 1 -2.30 15.28 -16.48
N THR A 2 -2.42 14.46 -17.53
CA THR A 2 -3.48 13.45 -17.62
C THR A 2 -3.15 12.36 -16.62
N THR A 3 -3.91 12.29 -15.53
CA THR A 3 -3.97 11.10 -14.69
C THR A 3 -4.39 9.96 -15.60
N THR A 4 -3.44 9.14 -16.02
CA THR A 4 -3.77 7.96 -16.80
C THR A 4 -4.67 7.12 -15.92
N PHE A 5 -5.81 6.73 -16.47
CA PHE A 5 -6.84 5.91 -15.85
C PHE A 5 -6.30 4.49 -15.70
N PRO A 6 -5.37 4.26 -14.75
CA PRO A 6 -5.55 3.23 -13.70
C PRO A 6 -5.29 3.73 -12.26
N GLU A 7 -4.48 4.76 -12.03
CA GLU A 7 -4.00 5.12 -10.66
C GLU A 7 -5.09 5.70 -9.75
N VAL A 8 -6.15 6.26 -10.34
CA VAL A 8 -7.33 6.76 -9.63
C VAL A 8 -8.13 5.61 -9.00
N LEU A 9 -8.09 4.41 -9.61
CA LEU A 9 -8.79 3.24 -9.11
C LEU A 9 -8.20 2.79 -7.77
N VAL A 10 -6.88 2.84 -7.62
CA VAL A 10 -6.19 2.51 -6.36
C VAL A 10 -6.75 3.37 -5.21
N LEU A 11 -6.75 4.69 -5.37
CA LEU A 11 -7.28 5.61 -4.36
C LEU A 11 -8.78 5.44 -4.14
N GLN A 12 -9.56 5.30 -5.21
CA GLN A 12 -11.01 5.15 -5.11
C GLN A 12 -11.40 3.86 -4.40
N GLY A 13 -10.77 2.73 -4.71
CA GLY A 13 -11.04 1.45 -4.07
C GLY A 13 -10.70 1.47 -2.58
N VAL A 14 -9.54 2.05 -2.21
CA VAL A 14 -9.13 2.20 -0.81
C VAL A 14 -10.07 3.16 -0.08
N ALA A 15 -10.37 4.34 -0.63
CA ALA A 15 -11.23 5.34 -0.01
C ALA A 15 -12.70 4.91 0.10
N ALA A 16 -13.17 4.05 -0.81
CA ALA A 16 -14.52 3.49 -0.76
C ALA A 16 -14.70 2.39 0.30
N GLY A 17 -13.63 1.98 1.00
CA GLY A 17 -13.68 0.87 1.94
C GLY A 17 -13.99 -0.47 1.26
N ALA A 18 -13.56 -0.63 -0.01
CA ALA A 18 -13.85 -1.83 -0.79
C ALA A 18 -13.12 -3.09 -0.27
N PHE A 19 -12.11 -2.91 0.58
CA PHE A 19 -11.25 -3.97 1.10
C PHE A 19 -11.50 -4.17 2.59
N ASP A 20 -11.56 -5.43 3.02
CA ASP A 20 -11.65 -5.79 4.43
C ASP A 20 -10.25 -6.12 4.96
N ALA A 21 -9.78 -5.36 5.94
CA ALA A 21 -8.44 -5.56 6.49
C ALA A 21 -8.30 -6.89 7.25
N ASP A 22 -9.41 -7.44 7.76
CA ASP A 22 -9.40 -8.73 8.46
C ASP A 22 -9.21 -9.91 7.49
N ASP A 23 -9.57 -9.74 6.22
CA ASP A 23 -9.39 -10.75 5.16
C ASP A 23 -8.02 -10.67 4.48
N ALA A 24 -7.16 -9.72 4.88
CA ALA A 24 -5.87 -9.52 4.25
C ALA A 24 -4.84 -10.61 4.61
N ASP A 25 -4.15 -11.16 3.60
CA ASP A 25 -2.91 -11.91 3.80
C ASP A 25 -1.78 -10.94 4.12
N VAL A 26 -1.19 -11.08 5.30
CA VAL A 26 -0.16 -10.18 5.83
C VAL A 26 1.15 -10.92 5.98
N ARG A 27 2.21 -10.37 5.37
CA ARG A 27 3.57 -10.90 5.51
C ARG A 27 4.49 -9.84 6.11
N ASN A 28 5.33 -10.31 7.03
CA ASN A 28 6.37 -9.52 7.67
C ASN A 28 7.69 -10.23 7.45
N ASN A 29 8.51 -9.74 6.54
CA ASN A 29 9.88 -10.22 6.39
C ASN A 29 10.77 -9.39 7.31
N LEU A 30 11.45 -10.07 8.24
CA LEU A 30 12.32 -9.56 9.32
C LEU A 30 13.00 -8.20 9.04
N GLY A 31 12.26 -7.10 9.13
CA GLY A 31 12.77 -5.73 8.92
C GLY A 31 13.04 -5.32 7.47
N LEU A 32 12.74 -6.15 6.47
CA LEU A 32 13.08 -5.87 5.05
C LEU A 32 11.86 -5.57 4.18
N LEU A 33 10.68 -6.10 4.52
CA LEU A 33 9.47 -5.90 3.73
C LEU A 33 8.21 -6.17 4.56
N GLY A 34 7.26 -5.26 4.51
CA GLY A 34 5.86 -5.51 4.85
C GLY A 34 5.05 -5.73 3.57
N LEU A 35 4.23 -6.76 3.55
CA LEU A 35 3.29 -7.00 2.45
C LEU A 35 1.88 -7.18 3.02
N LEU A 36 0.92 -6.55 2.37
CA LEU A 36 -0.50 -6.75 2.56
C LEU A 36 -1.12 -7.09 1.22
N ASP A 37 -1.91 -8.16 1.17
CA ASP A 37 -2.62 -8.61 -0.03
C ASP A 37 -4.08 -8.87 0.32
N VAL A 38 -5.02 -8.26 -0.39
CA VAL A 38 -6.44 -8.32 -0.04
C VAL A 38 -7.32 -8.22 -1.28
N TYR A 39 -8.36 -9.04 -1.33
CA TYR A 39 -9.39 -8.93 -2.36
C TYR A 39 -10.47 -7.94 -1.93
N SER A 40 -11.07 -7.24 -2.90
CA SER A 40 -12.26 -6.43 -2.63
C SER A 40 -13.42 -7.32 -2.19
N ARG A 41 -14.36 -6.77 -1.42
CA ARG A 41 -15.56 -7.49 -0.94
C ARG A 41 -16.41 -8.10 -2.06
N ASP A 42 -16.36 -7.51 -3.25
CA ASP A 42 -17.05 -8.00 -4.46
C ASP A 42 -16.17 -8.90 -5.36
N GLY A 43 -14.93 -9.18 -4.95
CA GLY A 43 -13.98 -10.05 -5.63
C GLY A 43 -13.46 -9.53 -6.97
N ARG A 44 -13.73 -8.27 -7.32
CA ARG A 44 -13.35 -7.70 -8.62
C ARG A 44 -11.92 -7.19 -8.67
N PHE A 45 -11.38 -6.81 -7.52
CA PHE A 45 -10.06 -6.21 -7.41
C PHE A 45 -9.22 -6.96 -6.40
N ARG A 46 -7.91 -7.01 -6.66
CA ARG A 46 -6.90 -7.39 -5.69
C ARG A 46 -6.02 -6.18 -5.40
N LEU A 47 -5.85 -5.85 -4.14
CA LEU A 47 -4.96 -4.80 -3.68
C LEU A 47 -3.75 -5.43 -3.01
N THR A 48 -2.57 -5.11 -3.54
CA THR A 48 -1.28 -5.44 -2.95
C THR A 48 -0.64 -4.16 -2.45
N VAL A 49 -0.18 -4.13 -1.21
CA VAL A 49 0.51 -2.98 -0.63
C VAL A 49 1.84 -3.46 -0.06
N SER A 50 2.92 -2.81 -0.45
CA SER A 50 4.26 -3.08 0.06
C SER A 50 4.78 -1.91 0.87
N LEU A 51 5.56 -2.24 1.90
CA LEU A 51 6.30 -1.28 2.71
C LEU A 51 7.76 -1.74 2.81
N GLU A 52 8.65 -0.95 2.24
CA GLU A 52 10.09 -1.27 2.15
C GLU A 52 10.92 -0.16 2.80
N PRO A 53 11.99 -0.48 3.56
CA PRO A 53 12.84 0.55 4.14
C PRO A 53 13.54 1.33 3.02
N VAL A 54 13.65 2.65 3.16
CA VAL A 54 14.37 3.50 2.18
C VAL A 54 15.84 3.10 2.07
N ASP A 55 16.43 2.73 3.20
CA ASP A 55 17.78 2.18 3.30
C ASP A 55 17.69 0.87 4.11
N PRO A 56 17.85 -0.30 3.47
CA PRO A 56 17.79 -1.60 4.15
C PRO A 56 19.05 -1.90 4.96
N ASP A 57 20.16 -1.21 4.70
CA ASP A 57 21.45 -1.44 5.34
C ASP A 57 21.66 -0.53 6.57
N ALA A 58 20.87 0.54 6.68
CA ALA A 58 20.84 1.43 7.83
C ALA A 58 19.59 1.21 8.70
N PRO A 59 19.65 1.54 10.02
CA PRO A 59 18.46 1.68 10.85
C PRO A 59 17.65 2.91 10.39
N SER A 60 16.94 2.79 9.28
CA SER A 60 16.06 3.82 8.76
C SER A 60 14.67 3.68 9.38
N MET A 61 14.13 4.80 9.85
CA MET A 61 12.71 4.89 10.19
C MET A 61 11.86 5.28 8.99
N GLN A 62 12.46 5.58 7.83
CA GLN A 62 11.75 5.96 6.62
C GLN A 62 11.53 4.76 5.71
N TRP A 63 10.29 4.62 5.24
CA TRP A 63 9.85 3.51 4.40
C TRP A 63 9.13 4.02 3.16
N ASN A 64 9.42 3.39 2.03
CA ASN A 64 8.69 3.55 0.77
C ASN A 64 7.40 2.73 0.84
N LEU A 65 6.27 3.38 0.55
CA LEU A 65 4.96 2.75 0.42
C LEU A 65 4.60 2.65 -1.05
N GLU A 66 4.21 1.46 -1.50
CA GLU A 66 3.65 1.26 -2.82
C GLU A 66 2.36 0.45 -2.74
N ALA A 67 1.40 0.80 -3.59
CA ALA A 67 0.18 0.04 -3.77
C ALA A 67 0.00 -0.35 -5.25
N GLU A 68 -0.39 -1.59 -5.46
CA GLU A 68 -0.77 -2.16 -6.74
C GLU A 68 -2.22 -2.66 -6.65
N MET A 69 -3.05 -2.31 -7.62
CA MET A 69 -4.41 -2.83 -7.74
C MET A 69 -4.56 -3.55 -9.07
N GLU A 70 -4.93 -4.81 -9.01
CA GLU A 70 -5.23 -5.65 -10.18
C GLU A 70 -6.74 -5.82 -10.34
N VAL A 71 -7.23 -5.71 -11.58
CA VAL A 71 -8.58 -6.08 -11.97
C VAL A 71 -8.60 -7.57 -12.28
N CYS A 72 -9.27 -8.38 -11.45
CA CYS A 72 -9.19 -9.84 -11.55
C CYS A 72 -9.81 -10.42 -12.84
N ALA A 73 -10.70 -9.66 -13.50
CA ALA A 73 -11.40 -10.12 -14.70
C ALA A 73 -10.51 -10.14 -15.96
N ASP A 74 -9.57 -9.21 -16.08
CA ASP A 74 -8.72 -9.05 -17.27
C ASP A 74 -7.22 -8.93 -16.95
N GLY A 75 -6.83 -8.92 -15.67
CA GLY A 75 -5.46 -8.80 -15.21
C GLY A 75 -4.86 -7.40 -15.38
N ALA A 76 -5.69 -6.37 -15.61
CA ALA A 76 -5.20 -5.00 -15.71
C ALA A 76 -4.65 -4.52 -14.36
N VAL A 77 -3.43 -3.98 -14.36
CA VAL A 77 -2.73 -3.56 -13.14
C VAL A 77 -2.56 -2.04 -13.10
N ALA A 78 -2.91 -1.45 -11.96
CA ALA A 78 -2.68 -0.06 -11.60
C ALA A 78 -1.65 0.02 -10.47
N ARG A 79 -0.61 0.85 -10.61
CA ARG A 79 0.40 1.06 -9.55
C ARG A 79 0.36 2.48 -9.05
N ARG A 80 0.67 2.65 -7.78
CA ARG A 80 0.76 3.95 -7.14
C ARG A 80 1.76 3.92 -6.00
N SER A 81 2.86 4.64 -6.17
CA SER A 81 3.79 4.91 -5.08
C SER A 81 3.26 6.07 -4.23
N GLY A 82 3.34 5.91 -2.92
CA GLY A 82 2.93 6.90 -1.93
C GLY A 82 4.06 7.83 -1.51
N ARG A 83 3.77 8.67 -0.52
CA ARG A 83 4.81 9.38 0.25
C ARG A 83 5.62 8.39 1.09
N GLN A 84 6.87 8.74 1.37
CA GLN A 84 7.64 8.06 2.42
C GLN A 84 6.94 8.23 3.77
N LEU A 85 6.95 7.17 4.58
CA LEU A 85 6.35 7.17 5.90
C LEU A 85 7.35 6.78 6.97
N GLU A 86 7.13 7.33 8.17
CA GLU A 86 7.92 6.99 9.34
C GLU A 86 7.31 5.76 10.03
N TYR A 87 8.13 4.72 10.18
CA TYR A 87 7.75 3.48 10.84
C TYR A 87 8.95 2.90 11.60
N ALA A 88 8.76 2.66 12.91
CA ALA A 88 9.79 2.22 13.84
C ALA A 88 9.43 0.91 14.56
N GLY A 89 8.92 -0.08 13.80
CA GLY A 89 8.49 -1.37 14.34
C GLY A 89 9.06 -2.58 13.61
N THR A 90 8.75 -3.78 14.09
CA THR A 90 9.26 -5.06 13.55
C THR A 90 8.25 -5.82 12.68
N LYS A 91 7.00 -5.33 12.59
CA LYS A 91 5.90 -5.93 11.84
C LYS A 91 5.28 -4.98 10.80
N PRO A 92 6.03 -4.60 9.74
CA PRO A 92 5.59 -3.62 8.75
C PRO A 92 4.30 -4.03 8.00
N GLY A 93 4.07 -5.32 7.74
CA GLY A 93 2.82 -5.80 7.13
C GLY A 93 1.61 -5.63 8.06
N ASN A 94 1.77 -5.88 9.36
CA ASN A 94 0.69 -5.62 10.32
C ASN A 94 0.36 -4.13 10.40
N PHE A 95 1.37 -3.27 10.31
CA PHE A 95 1.16 -1.83 10.25
C PHE A 95 0.34 -1.41 9.02
N LEU A 96 0.62 -2.00 7.84
CA LEU A 96 -0.21 -1.78 6.64
C LEU A 96 -1.67 -2.19 6.86
N ARG A 97 -1.91 -3.33 7.50
CA ARG A 97 -3.27 -3.79 7.84
C ARG A 97 -3.98 -2.79 8.74
N ASP A 98 -3.30 -2.26 9.75
CA ASP A 98 -3.87 -1.26 10.65
C ASP A 98 -4.18 0.05 9.93
N LEU A 99 -3.35 0.48 8.97
CA LEU A 99 -3.63 1.64 8.12
C LEU A 99 -4.85 1.42 7.23
N LEU A 100 -4.99 0.22 6.66
CA LEU A 100 -6.16 -0.14 5.85
C LEU A 100 -7.44 -0.15 6.70
N ALA A 101 -7.41 -0.80 7.87
CA ALA A 101 -8.55 -0.89 8.78
C ALA A 101 -9.04 0.48 9.26
N LYS A 102 -8.11 1.44 9.44
CA LYS A 102 -8.43 2.81 9.86
C LYS A 102 -8.85 3.73 8.69
N GLY A 103 -8.79 3.25 7.45
CA GLY A 103 -9.00 4.08 6.26
C GLY A 103 -7.89 5.11 6.00
N ALA A 104 -6.76 5.00 6.70
CA ALA A 104 -5.65 5.96 6.62
C ALA A 104 -4.71 5.68 5.45
N LEU A 105 -4.74 4.47 4.88
CA LEU A 105 -3.85 4.06 3.78
C LEU A 105 -3.89 5.02 2.59
N GLY A 106 -5.07 5.50 2.20
CA GLY A 106 -5.24 6.44 1.08
C GLY A 106 -4.51 7.77 1.28
N GLU A 107 -4.34 8.23 2.52
CA GLU A 107 -3.63 9.47 2.85
C GLU A 107 -2.11 9.37 2.65
N TYR A 108 -1.57 8.15 2.59
CA TYR A 108 -0.16 7.92 2.29
C TYR A 108 0.07 7.63 0.81
N LEU A 109 -0.95 7.19 0.08
CA LEU A 109 -0.86 6.92 -1.35
C LEU A 109 -0.98 8.18 -2.23
N VAL A 110 -1.21 9.36 -1.65
CA VAL A 110 -1.07 10.61 -2.39
C VAL A 110 0.41 10.94 -2.62
N PRO A 111 0.81 11.40 -3.82
CA PRO A 111 2.16 11.89 -4.07
C PRO A 111 2.48 13.03 -3.09
N GLY A 112 3.31 12.74 -2.09
CA GLY A 112 3.97 13.75 -1.27
C GLY A 112 5.30 14.10 -1.88
N ALA A 113 5.84 15.28 -1.58
CA ALA A 113 7.20 15.62 -1.96
C ALA A 113 8.13 14.52 -1.43
N ALA A 114 8.78 13.79 -2.34
CA ALA A 114 9.97 13.03 -2.01
C ALA A 114 10.90 14.00 -1.30
N GLN A 115 11.15 13.78 -0.01
CA GLN A 115 12.11 14.59 0.71
C GLN A 115 13.46 14.21 0.10
N ALA A 116 13.92 15.05 -0.82
CA ALA A 116 15.25 14.94 -1.40
C ALA A 116 16.26 14.95 -0.25
N ALA A 117 17.01 13.87 -0.13
CA ALA A 117 18.29 13.84 0.58
C ALA A 117 19.39 13.68 -0.47
#